data_AF-A0A2C5XDB9-F1
#
_entry.id   AF-A0A2C5XDB9-F1
#
_cell.length_a   1.000
_cell.length_b   1.000
_cell.length_c   1.000
_cell.angle_alpha   90.00
_cell.angle_beta   90.00
_cell.angle_gamma   90.00
#
_symmetry.space_group_name_H-M   'P 1'
#
loop_
_entity.id
_entity.type
_entity.pdbx_description
1 polymer ?
#
loop_
_entity_poly.entity_id
_entity_poly.type
_entity_poly.pdbx_seq_one_letter_code
_entity_poly.pdbx_strand_id
1 'polypeptide(L)'
;MLVKPNTDALAFSKSFDYALYESASRARFGMLERCLPKRKLHQAVAVCRAFIDRHVAAALTKGRSNERPYVFLNELIESGASHDQITEQLLAMILGGRDTSAATLSAMFWILARRPHVVRAIRSELLEFDGRTLTWDELRGLKYLNNVLKESM
;
A
#
# COMPACT_ATOMS: atom_id res chain seq x y z
N MET A 1 -11.49 -13.91 -6.08
CA MET A 1 -11.62 -12.48 -6.39
C MET A 1 -12.59 -11.86 -5.39
N LEU A 2 -12.18 -10.83 -4.66
CA LEU A 2 -12.87 -10.28 -3.48
C LEU A 2 -14.17 -9.54 -3.86
N VAL A 3 -15.29 -10.25 -4.00
CA VAL A 3 -16.60 -9.66 -4.38
C VAL A 3 -17.31 -8.98 -3.20
N LYS A 4 -16.84 -9.16 -1.96
CA LYS A 4 -17.38 -8.47 -0.77
C LYS A 4 -16.25 -7.83 0.04
N PRO A 5 -16.05 -6.50 -0.07
CA PRO A 5 -15.10 -5.81 0.77
C PRO A 5 -15.56 -5.87 2.23
N ASN A 6 -14.62 -6.16 3.15
CA ASN A 6 -14.88 -6.10 4.59
C ASN A 6 -15.33 -4.67 4.97
N THR A 7 -16.41 -4.55 5.77
CA THR A 7 -16.94 -3.25 6.20
C THR A 7 -15.89 -2.41 6.92
N ASP A 8 -15.03 -3.05 7.70
CA ASP A 8 -13.94 -2.39 8.43
C ASP A 8 -12.88 -1.85 7.47
N ALA A 9 -12.56 -2.60 6.40
CA ALA A 9 -11.60 -2.17 5.39
C ALA A 9 -12.14 -1.00 4.55
N LEU A 10 -13.45 -0.97 4.28
CA LEU A 10 -14.11 0.18 3.64
C LEU A 10 -14.08 1.42 4.54
N ALA A 11 -14.37 1.24 5.83
CA ALA A 11 -14.32 2.33 6.80
C ALA A 11 -12.90 2.88 6.95
N PHE A 12 -11.90 1.99 6.99
CA PHE A 12 -10.48 2.34 6.97
C PHE A 12 -10.15 3.14 5.71
N SER A 13 -10.44 2.62 4.51
CA SER A 13 -10.12 3.28 3.24
C SER A 13 -10.73 4.68 3.16
N LYS A 14 -12.02 4.84 3.48
CA LYS A 14 -12.68 6.16 3.49
C LYS A 14 -12.08 7.13 4.49
N SER A 15 -11.76 6.65 5.71
CA SER A 15 -11.15 7.48 6.76
C SER A 15 -9.71 7.87 6.40
N PHE A 16 -8.98 6.95 5.78
CA PHE A 16 -7.61 7.16 5.32
C PHE A 16 -7.56 8.21 4.22
N ASP A 17 -8.41 8.09 3.19
CA ASP A 17 -8.48 9.04 2.08
C ASP A 17 -8.86 10.45 2.59
N TYR A 18 -9.81 10.54 3.51
CA TYR A 18 -10.18 11.79 4.17
C TYR A 18 -9.02 12.39 4.97
N ALA A 19 -8.33 11.58 5.79
CA ALA A 19 -7.23 12.04 6.62
C ALA A 19 -6.07 12.56 5.76
N LEU A 20 -5.75 11.91 4.64
CA LEU A 20 -4.71 12.36 3.71
C LEU A 20 -5.09 13.64 3.00
N TYR A 21 -6.30 13.69 2.44
CA TYR A 21 -6.80 14.88 1.76
C TYR A 21 -6.80 16.10 2.69
N GLU A 22 -7.34 15.94 3.89
CA GLU A 22 -7.38 17.02 4.89
C GLU A 22 -5.99 17.42 5.35
N SER A 23 -5.08 16.47 5.60
CA SER A 23 -3.71 16.78 6.01
C SER A 23 -2.98 17.58 4.93
N ALA A 24 -3.11 17.15 3.67
CA ALA A 24 -2.51 17.86 2.53
C ALA A 24 -3.19 19.21 2.25
N SER A 25 -4.50 19.33 2.49
CA SER A 25 -5.22 20.60 2.37
C SER A 25 -4.79 21.57 3.47
N ARG A 26 -4.74 21.11 4.72
CA ARG A 26 -4.32 21.87 5.92
C ARG A 26 -2.88 22.36 5.84
N ALA A 27 -1.98 21.54 5.32
CA ALA A 27 -0.59 21.95 5.08
C ALA A 27 -0.48 23.22 4.22
N ARG A 28 -1.43 23.44 3.29
CA ARG A 28 -1.46 24.63 2.42
C ARG A 28 -1.92 25.91 3.14
N PHE A 29 -2.63 25.79 4.25
CA PHE A 29 -3.15 26.93 5.02
C PHE A 29 -2.13 27.55 5.99
N GLY A 30 -0.96 26.93 6.17
CA GLY A 30 0.10 27.46 7.03
C GLY A 30 -0.40 27.75 8.44
N MET A 31 -0.19 28.98 8.93
CA MET A 31 -0.57 29.38 10.29
C MET A 31 -2.08 29.37 10.56
N LEU A 32 -2.92 29.49 9.52
CA LEU A 32 -4.39 29.48 9.65
C LEU A 32 -4.93 28.09 10.05
N GLU A 33 -4.13 27.02 9.91
CA GLU A 33 -4.49 25.67 10.33
C GLU A 33 -4.87 25.60 11.81
N ARG A 34 -4.25 26.41 12.66
CA ARG A 34 -4.44 26.41 14.12
C ARG A 34 -5.89 26.70 14.53
N CYS A 35 -6.62 27.45 13.72
CA CYS A 35 -8.01 27.84 13.99
C CYS A 35 -9.03 26.86 13.38
N LEU A 36 -8.60 25.93 12.53
CA LEU A 36 -9.52 25.02 11.84
C LEU A 36 -9.97 23.88 12.75
N PRO A 37 -11.27 23.51 12.76
CA PRO A 37 -11.79 22.43 13.59
C PRO A 37 -11.13 21.10 13.20
N LYS A 38 -10.56 20.38 14.18
CA LYS A 38 -9.84 19.11 13.94
C LYS A 38 -10.66 17.85 14.26
N ARG A 39 -11.89 18.00 14.74
CA ARG A 39 -12.71 16.87 15.26
C ARG A 39 -12.86 15.72 14.26
N LYS A 40 -13.19 16.02 13.01
CA LYS A 40 -13.38 15.01 11.96
C LYS A 40 -12.06 14.35 11.53
N LEU A 41 -10.97 15.11 11.48
CA LEU A 41 -9.63 14.59 11.20
C LEU A 41 -9.18 13.62 12.30
N HIS A 42 -9.34 13.99 13.57
CA HIS A 42 -8.99 13.13 14.70
C HIS A 42 -9.84 11.85 14.72
N GLN A 43 -11.13 11.94 14.40
CA GLN A 43 -12.00 10.76 14.26
C GLN A 43 -11.51 9.82 13.14
N ALA A 44 -11.15 10.37 11.98
CA ALA A 44 -10.63 9.57 10.87
C ALA A 44 -9.30 8.88 11.22
N VAL A 45 -8.38 9.61 11.87
CA VAL A 45 -7.12 9.05 12.37
C VAL A 45 -7.38 7.94 13.40
N ALA A 46 -8.35 8.12 14.29
CA ALA A 46 -8.71 7.10 15.28
C ALA A 46 -9.23 5.80 14.63
N VAL A 47 -10.05 5.91 13.56
CA VAL A 47 -10.50 4.75 12.78
C VAL A 47 -9.31 4.05 12.11
N CYS A 48 -8.38 4.81 11.54
CA CYS A 48 -7.19 4.24 10.91
C CYS A 48 -6.30 3.50 11.91
N ARG A 49 -6.05 4.09 13.08
CA ARG A 49 -5.26 3.46 14.16
C ARG A 49 -5.95 2.19 14.67
N ALA A 50 -7.23 2.25 15.03
CA ALA A 50 -7.98 1.10 15.52
C ALA A 50 -7.99 -0.08 14.53
N PHE A 51 -8.03 0.19 13.23
CA PHE A 51 -7.94 -0.85 12.21
C PHE A 51 -6.58 -1.57 12.24
N ILE A 52 -5.47 -0.84 12.36
CA ILE A 52 -4.12 -1.41 12.42
C ILE A 52 -3.86 -2.08 13.76
N ASP A 53 -4.26 -1.46 14.87
CA ASP A 53 -4.09 -1.98 16.23
C ASP A 53 -4.68 -3.38 16.37
N ARG A 54 -5.85 -3.63 15.75
CA ARG A 54 -6.45 -4.97 15.69
C ARG A 54 -5.55 -6.01 15.00
N HIS A 55 -4.89 -5.62 13.91
CA HIS A 55 -4.00 -6.52 13.17
C HIS A 55 -2.68 -6.74 13.92
N VAL A 56 -2.16 -5.70 14.59
CA VAL A 56 -0.97 -5.81 15.44
C VAL A 56 -1.25 -6.70 16.65
N ALA A 57 -2.38 -6.51 17.33
CA ALA A 57 -2.79 -7.36 18.47
C ALA A 57 -2.99 -8.83 18.04
N ALA A 58 -3.61 -9.06 16.88
CA ALA A 58 -3.76 -10.40 16.32
C ALA A 58 -2.40 -11.04 15.96
N ALA A 59 -1.42 -10.26 15.51
CA ALA A 59 -0.07 -10.74 15.23
C ALA A 59 0.70 -11.10 16.52
N LEU A 60 0.59 -10.26 17.56
CA LEU A 60 1.22 -10.50 18.86
C LEU A 60 0.68 -11.77 19.55
N THR A 61 -0.63 -12.02 19.45
CA THR A 61 -1.27 -13.20 20.09
C THR A 61 -0.96 -14.52 19.39
N LYS A 62 -0.74 -14.52 18.06
CA LYS A 62 -0.50 -15.76 17.32
C LYS A 62 0.89 -16.37 17.53
N GLY A 63 1.84 -15.63 18.10
CA GLY A 63 3.25 -16.06 18.12
C GLY A 63 3.79 -16.29 16.70
N ARG A 64 5.07 -16.70 16.55
CA ARG A 64 5.69 -16.91 15.24
C ARG A 64 4.87 -17.89 14.38
N SER A 65 4.14 -17.40 13.38
CA SER A 65 3.62 -18.24 12.31
C SER A 65 4.74 -18.47 11.27
N ASN A 66 5.19 -19.70 11.10
CA ASN A 66 6.18 -20.09 10.08
C ASN A 66 5.70 -19.85 8.63
N GLU A 67 4.41 -19.58 8.43
CA GLU A 67 3.83 -19.21 7.14
C GLU A 67 3.90 -17.70 6.96
N ARG A 68 5.09 -17.21 6.59
CA ARG A 68 5.47 -15.82 6.26
C ARG A 68 4.30 -14.83 6.08
N PRO A 69 3.89 -14.06 7.12
CA PRO A 69 2.99 -12.94 6.89
C PRO A 69 3.75 -11.62 6.76
N TYR A 70 4.70 -11.28 7.63
CA TYR A 70 5.39 -9.99 7.59
C TYR A 70 6.73 -10.05 8.31
N VAL A 71 7.83 -10.23 7.56
CA VAL A 71 9.21 -10.10 8.10
C VAL A 71 9.33 -8.75 8.81
N PHE A 72 8.87 -7.67 8.18
CA PHE A 72 8.90 -6.33 8.79
C PHE A 72 8.18 -6.24 10.16
N LEU A 73 6.93 -6.71 10.27
CA LEU A 73 6.20 -6.62 11.55
C LEU A 73 6.86 -7.46 12.64
N ASN A 74 7.35 -8.65 12.30
CA ASN A 74 8.07 -9.50 13.26
C ASN A 74 9.36 -8.83 13.73
N GLU A 75 10.14 -8.26 12.80
CA GLU A 75 11.36 -7.51 13.14
C GLU A 75 11.05 -6.27 14.00
N LEU A 76 9.93 -5.58 13.75
CA LEU A 76 9.50 -4.46 14.60
C LEU A 76 9.14 -4.91 16.02
N ILE A 77 8.47 -6.05 16.16
CA ILE A 77 8.16 -6.63 17.46
C ILE A 77 9.46 -7.03 18.19
N GLU A 78 10.42 -7.63 17.48
CA GLU A 78 11.72 -8.04 18.04
C GLU A 78 12.62 -6.85 18.41
N SER A 79 12.47 -5.70 17.74
CA SER A 79 13.20 -4.47 18.05
C SER A 79 12.85 -3.87 19.43
N GLY A 80 11.79 -4.33 20.08
CA GLY A 80 11.31 -3.80 21.35
C GLY A 80 10.52 -2.48 21.21
N ALA A 81 10.05 -2.17 20.00
CA ALA A 81 9.21 -1.01 19.75
C ALA A 81 7.89 -1.07 20.53
N SER A 82 7.41 0.08 20.98
CA SER A 82 6.10 0.16 21.64
C SER A 82 4.98 -0.14 20.65
N HIS A 83 3.82 -0.56 21.15
CA HIS A 83 2.64 -0.82 20.31
C HIS A 83 2.30 0.38 19.41
N ASP A 84 2.39 1.59 19.95
CA ASP A 84 2.13 2.83 19.24
C ASP A 84 3.13 3.06 18.10
N GLN A 85 4.43 2.82 18.35
CA GLN A 85 5.47 2.93 17.32
C GLN A 85 5.27 1.92 16.18
N ILE A 86 4.87 0.68 16.50
CA ILE A 86 4.57 -0.35 15.51
C ILE A 86 3.39 0.10 14.63
N THR A 87 2.30 0.56 15.26
CA THR A 87 1.12 1.06 14.54
C THR A 87 1.47 2.24 13.63
N GLU A 88 2.25 3.21 14.12
CA GLU A 88 2.67 4.37 13.33
C GLU A 88 3.52 3.99 12.12
N GLN A 89 4.47 3.06 12.29
CA GLN A 89 5.31 2.60 11.19
C GLN A 89 4.53 1.80 10.14
N LEU A 90 3.57 0.99 10.56
CA LEU A 90 2.67 0.29 9.64
C LEU A 90 1.78 1.27 8.86
N LEU A 91 1.25 2.30 9.52
CA LEU A 91 0.50 3.36 8.84
C LEU A 91 1.35 4.10 7.82
N ALA A 92 2.61 4.43 8.16
CA ALA A 92 3.55 5.07 7.25
C ALA A 92 3.85 4.19 6.01
N MET A 93 3.98 2.88 6.20
CA MET A 93 4.17 1.93 5.09
C MET A 93 2.94 1.87 4.16
N ILE A 94 1.73 1.82 4.72
CA ILE A 94 0.49 1.82 3.94
C ILE A 94 0.33 3.13 3.16
N LEU A 95 0.66 4.26 3.78
CA LEU A 95 0.68 5.57 3.13
C LEU A 95 1.63 5.59 1.93
N GLY A 96 2.85 5.10 2.12
CA GLY A 96 3.85 5.07 1.05
C GLY A 96 3.50 4.11 -0.10
N GLY A 97 2.84 2.99 0.20
CA GLY A 97 2.63 1.91 -0.76
C GLY A 97 1.30 1.92 -1.54
N ARG A 98 0.22 2.48 -0.97
CA ARG A 98 -1.11 2.37 -1.57
C ARG A 98 -1.30 3.27 -2.79
N ASP A 99 -1.21 4.59 -2.60
CA ASP A 99 -1.64 5.54 -3.62
C ASP A 99 -0.58 5.74 -4.72
N THR A 100 0.71 5.67 -4.36
CA THR A 100 1.82 5.77 -5.31
C THR A 100 1.82 4.58 -6.27
N SER A 101 1.74 3.35 -5.76
CA SER A 101 1.67 2.15 -6.59
C SER A 101 0.41 2.13 -7.44
N ALA A 102 -0.74 2.53 -6.89
CA ALA A 102 -1.98 2.61 -7.65
C ALA A 102 -1.88 3.64 -8.79
N ALA A 103 -1.28 4.81 -8.53
CA ALA A 103 -1.05 5.83 -9.55
C ALA A 103 -0.10 5.34 -10.65
N THR A 104 1.04 4.76 -10.29
CA THR A 104 2.02 4.19 -11.24
C THR A 104 1.39 3.10 -12.11
N LEU A 105 0.66 2.16 -11.50
CA LEU A 105 -0.02 1.10 -12.25
C LEU A 105 -1.13 1.66 -13.15
N SER A 106 -1.88 2.65 -12.68
CA SER A 106 -2.91 3.31 -13.49
C SER A 106 -2.31 3.99 -14.71
N ALA A 107 -1.21 4.72 -14.53
CA ALA A 107 -0.46 5.35 -15.62
C ALA A 107 0.09 4.31 -16.60
N MET A 108 0.73 3.26 -16.10
CA MET A 108 1.25 2.14 -16.91
C MET A 108 0.14 1.51 -17.75
N PHE A 109 -1.01 1.15 -17.16
CA PHE A 109 -2.13 0.57 -17.91
C PHE A 109 -2.71 1.55 -18.95
N TRP A 110 -2.77 2.84 -18.62
CA TRP A 110 -3.21 3.88 -19.55
C TRP A 110 -2.28 3.99 -20.78
N ILE A 111 -0.96 3.85 -20.60
CA ILE A 111 0.04 3.81 -21.67
C ILE A 111 -0.10 2.51 -22.48
N LEU A 112 -0.17 1.36 -21.80
CA LEU A 112 -0.25 0.05 -22.45
C LEU A 112 -1.49 -0.08 -23.34
N ALA A 113 -2.63 0.48 -22.92
CA ALA A 113 -3.85 0.50 -23.72
C ALA A 113 -3.68 1.23 -25.08
N ARG A 114 -2.75 2.18 -25.17
CA ARG A 114 -2.46 2.97 -26.38
C ARG A 114 -1.27 2.44 -27.19
N ARG A 115 -0.47 1.55 -26.61
CA ARG A 115 0.76 1.02 -27.21
C ARG A 115 0.70 -0.51 -27.35
N PRO A 116 -0.11 -1.04 -28.28
CA PRO A 116 -0.24 -2.49 -28.46
C PRO A 116 1.07 -3.17 -28.86
N HIS A 117 2.02 -2.44 -29.47
CA HIS A 117 3.37 -2.95 -29.76
C HIS A 117 4.18 -3.26 -28.48
N VAL A 118 4.08 -2.42 -27.45
CA VAL A 118 4.72 -2.65 -26.14
C VAL A 118 4.10 -3.88 -25.47
N VAL A 119 2.77 -3.99 -25.51
CA VAL A 119 2.06 -5.16 -24.96
C VAL A 119 2.51 -6.46 -25.64
N ARG A 120 2.71 -6.45 -26.97
CA ARG A 120 3.24 -7.61 -27.69
C ARG A 120 4.66 -7.95 -27.25
N ALA A 121 5.54 -6.96 -27.10
CA ALA A 121 6.91 -7.19 -26.64
C ALA A 121 6.97 -7.75 -25.20
N ILE A 122 6.16 -7.23 -24.28
CA ILE A 122 6.02 -7.81 -22.92
C ILE A 122 5.53 -9.26 -23.00
N ARG A 123 4.52 -9.53 -23.84
CA ARG A 123 4.02 -10.90 -24.00
C ARG A 123 5.08 -11.84 -24.58
N SER A 124 5.87 -11.38 -25.55
CA SER A 124 6.99 -12.16 -26.11
C SER A 124 8.03 -12.51 -25.05
N GLU A 125 8.36 -11.59 -24.15
CA GLU A 125 9.25 -11.85 -23.01
C GLU A 125 8.64 -12.90 -22.06
N LEU A 126 7.32 -12.90 -21.89
CA LEU A 126 6.61 -13.88 -21.06
C LEU A 126 6.39 -15.25 -21.74
N LEU A 127 6.50 -15.35 -23.07
CA LEU A 127 6.31 -16.62 -23.80
C LEU A 127 7.35 -17.68 -23.40
N GLU A 128 8.55 -17.26 -23.00
CA GLU A 128 9.63 -18.15 -22.53
C GLU A 128 9.24 -18.97 -21.29
N PHE A 129 8.18 -18.54 -20.58
CA PHE A 129 7.73 -19.15 -19.33
C PHE A 129 6.48 -20.03 -19.48
N ASP A 130 5.95 -20.18 -20.70
CA ASP A 130 4.83 -21.08 -21.02
C ASP A 130 3.61 -20.96 -20.08
N GLY A 131 3.32 -19.73 -19.63
CA GLY A 131 2.19 -19.44 -18.75
C GLY A 131 2.29 -19.98 -17.32
N ARG A 132 3.45 -20.50 -16.90
CA ARG A 132 3.66 -20.93 -15.51
C ARG A 132 3.76 -19.75 -14.55
N THR A 133 3.48 -20.00 -13.28
CA THR A 133 3.74 -19.00 -12.23
C THR A 133 5.24 -18.72 -12.13
N LEU A 134 5.61 -17.46 -12.29
CA LEU A 134 6.99 -17.01 -12.20
C LEU A 134 7.47 -17.00 -10.76
N THR A 135 8.73 -17.39 -10.56
CA THR A 135 9.44 -17.17 -9.29
C THR A 135 9.87 -15.71 -9.16
N TRP A 136 10.25 -15.29 -7.95
CA TRP A 136 10.69 -13.91 -7.71
C TRP A 136 11.95 -13.52 -8.50
N ASP A 137 12.89 -14.46 -8.66
CA ASP A 137 14.11 -14.24 -9.44
C ASP A 137 13.82 -14.09 -10.94
N GLU A 138 12.88 -14.88 -11.46
CA GLU A 138 12.44 -14.79 -12.85
C GLU A 138 11.70 -13.49 -13.13
N LEU A 139 10.84 -13.03 -12.21
CA LEU A 139 10.16 -11.73 -12.31
C LEU A 139 11.17 -10.57 -12.37
N ARG A 140 12.25 -10.62 -11.58
CA ARG A 140 13.34 -9.63 -11.65
C ARG A 140 14.12 -9.74 -12.97
N GLY A 141 14.12 -10.91 -13.60
CA GLY A 141 14.76 -11.16 -14.89
C GLY A 141 14.04 -10.57 -16.10
N LEU A 142 12.76 -10.16 -15.98
CA LEU A 142 11.96 -9.57 -17.05
C LEU A 142 12.41 -8.14 -17.38
N LYS A 143 13.50 -8.00 -18.14
CA LYS A 143 14.15 -6.70 -18.44
C LYS A 143 13.20 -5.73 -19.13
N TYR A 144 12.44 -6.19 -20.12
CA TYR A 144 11.55 -5.33 -20.89
C TYR A 144 10.39 -4.84 -20.03
N LEU A 145 9.74 -5.73 -19.28
CA LEU A 145 8.71 -5.33 -18.32
C LEU A 145 9.24 -4.32 -17.28
N ASN A 146 10.42 -4.56 -16.73
CA ASN A 146 11.04 -3.65 -15.78
C ASN A 146 11.35 -2.27 -16.39
N ASN A 147 11.76 -2.22 -17.66
CA ASN A 147 11.96 -0.96 -18.37
C ASN A 147 10.63 -0.23 -18.58
N VAL A 148 9.57 -0.94 -18.99
CA VAL A 148 8.23 -0.33 -19.14
C VAL A 148 7.73 0.25 -17.82
N LEU A 149 7.94 -0.44 -16.70
CA LEU A 149 7.58 0.06 -15.38
C LEU A 149 8.34 1.35 -15.05
N LYS A 150 9.66 1.39 -15.32
CA LYS A 150 10.50 2.58 -15.09
C LYS A 150 10.10 3.77 -15.95
N GLU A 151 9.76 3.54 -17.21
CA GLU A 151 9.30 4.57 -18.15
C GLU A 151 7.87 5.07 -17.85
N SER A 152 7.10 4.32 -17.05
CA SER A 152 5.73 4.71 -16.66
C SER A 152 5.69 5.52 -15.36
N MET A 153 6.80 5.60 -14.63
CA MET A 153 6.94 6.39 -13.39
C MET A 153 7.31 7.84 -13.67
#